data_AF-A0A919HQV1-F1
#
_entry.id   AF-A0A919HQV1-F1
#
_cell.length_a   1.000
_cell.length_b   1.000
_cell.length_c   1.000
_cell.angle_alpha   90.00
_cell.angle_beta   90.00
_cell.angle_gamma   90.00
#
_symmetry.space_group_name_H-M   'P 1'
#
loop_
_entity.id
_entity.type
_entity.pdbx_description
1 polymer ?
#
loop_
_entity_poly.entity_id
_entity_poly.type
_entity_poly.pdbx_seq_one_letter_code
_entity_poly.pdbx_strand_id
1 'polypeptide(L)'
;MIPPAQRYVVTCGSSLLGYAVPEVAALTGKPVQLLTGGTLAWIAAGLPLAHGDSGLAVERRDRYRRPYEGTDNSAEAMQAYLEWEYGPVDQLARDGTHGFRCSSASPPQASRMIHEY
;
A
#
# COMPACT_ATOMS: atom_id res chain seq x y z
N MET A 1 -3.30 0.91 -22.45
CA MET A 1 -4.59 0.86 -23.19
C MET A 1 -5.02 -0.61 -23.27
N ILE A 2 -6.29 -0.93 -23.00
CA ILE A 2 -6.77 -2.32 -23.02
C ILE A 2 -6.94 -2.78 -24.48
N PRO A 3 -6.46 -3.98 -24.87
CA PRO A 3 -6.63 -4.49 -26.22
C PRO A 3 -8.12 -4.61 -26.63
N PRO A 4 -8.45 -4.37 -27.91
CA PRO A 4 -9.81 -4.57 -28.41
C PRO A 4 -10.21 -6.05 -28.33
N ALA A 5 -11.39 -6.32 -27.78
CA ALA A 5 -11.94 -7.66 -27.64
C ALA A 5 -13.44 -7.69 -27.96
N GLN A 6 -13.97 -8.89 -28.23
CA GLN A 6 -15.42 -9.09 -28.41
C GLN A 6 -16.19 -9.04 -27.08
N ARG A 7 -15.52 -9.41 -25.97
CA ARG A 7 -16.04 -9.40 -24.60
C ARG A 7 -14.88 -9.25 -23.61
N TYR A 8 -15.17 -8.79 -22.40
CA TYR A 8 -14.21 -8.70 -21.31
C TYR A 8 -14.64 -9.57 -20.13
N VAL A 9 -13.66 -10.20 -19.48
CA VAL A 9 -13.84 -10.86 -18.18
C VAL A 9 -12.93 -10.15 -17.18
N VAL A 10 -13.51 -9.66 -16.10
CA VAL A 10 -12.77 -9.01 -15.01
C VAL A 10 -12.66 -9.95 -13.82
N THR A 11 -11.56 -9.82 -13.06
CA THR A 11 -11.29 -10.64 -11.88
C THR A 11 -10.48 -9.84 -10.87
N CYS A 12 -10.51 -10.27 -9.61
CA CYS A 12 -9.52 -9.95 -8.60
C CYS A 12 -9.26 -11.22 -7.76
N GLY A 13 -8.56 -11.14 -6.63
CA GLY A 13 -8.25 -12.32 -5.82
C GLY A 13 -9.47 -13.21 -5.55
N SER A 14 -10.54 -12.63 -5.01
CA SER A 14 -11.78 -13.34 -4.61
C SER A 14 -13.06 -12.83 -5.30
N SER A 15 -12.92 -11.95 -6.29
CA SER A 15 -14.04 -11.23 -6.96
C SER A 15 -14.81 -10.21 -6.14
N LEU A 16 -14.38 -9.93 -4.90
CA LEU A 16 -14.98 -8.89 -4.05
C LEU A 16 -14.81 -7.45 -4.59
N LEU A 17 -13.82 -7.21 -5.45
CA LEU A 17 -13.62 -5.93 -6.13
C LEU A 17 -14.32 -5.90 -7.51
N GLY A 18 -15.43 -6.63 -7.67
CA GLY A 18 -16.21 -6.69 -8.91
C GLY A 18 -16.92 -5.39 -9.31
N TYR A 19 -16.80 -4.31 -8.52
CA TYR A 19 -17.43 -3.02 -8.77
C TYR A 19 -16.98 -2.35 -10.08
N ALA A 20 -15.86 -2.77 -10.67
CA ALA A 20 -15.38 -2.25 -11.95
C ALA A 20 -16.21 -2.73 -13.16
N VAL A 21 -17.07 -3.74 -13.03
CA VAL A 21 -17.85 -4.31 -14.16
C VAL A 21 -18.65 -3.26 -14.93
N PRO A 22 -19.48 -2.41 -14.29
CA PRO A 22 -20.29 -1.42 -15.01
C PRO A 22 -19.44 -0.36 -15.70
N GLU A 23 -18.34 0.06 -15.06
CA GLU A 23 -17.44 1.07 -15.61
C GLU A 23 -16.73 0.53 -16.86
N VAL A 24 -16.21 -0.69 -16.82
CA VAL A 24 -15.59 -1.32 -18.00
C VAL A 24 -16.61 -1.52 -19.12
N ALA A 25 -17.86 -1.86 -18.80
CA ALA A 25 -18.92 -2.00 -19.80
C ALA A 25 -19.24 -0.65 -20.47
N ALA A 26 -19.34 0.42 -19.69
CA ALA A 26 -19.58 1.77 -20.19
C ALA A 26 -18.43 2.29 -21.06
N LEU A 27 -17.18 2.04 -20.66
CA LEU A 27 -15.99 2.51 -21.39
C LEU A 27 -15.74 1.74 -22.68
N THR A 28 -16.09 0.46 -22.74
CA THR A 28 -15.80 -0.39 -23.90
C THR A 28 -16.99 -0.60 -24.85
N GLY A 29 -18.22 -0.41 -24.36
CA GLY A 29 -19.44 -0.76 -25.08
C GLY A 29 -19.54 -2.26 -25.40
N LYS A 30 -18.79 -3.12 -24.69
CA LYS A 30 -18.76 -4.57 -24.89
C LYS A 30 -19.40 -5.31 -23.71
N PRO A 31 -19.83 -6.57 -23.90
CA PRO A 31 -20.23 -7.43 -22.79
C PRO A 31 -19.09 -7.62 -21.80
N VAL A 32 -19.37 -7.43 -20.51
CA VAL A 32 -18.41 -7.62 -19.41
C VAL A 32 -18.97 -8.60 -18.40
N GLN A 33 -18.15 -9.56 -17.98
CA GLN A 33 -18.50 -10.59 -17.00
C GLN A 33 -17.49 -10.59 -15.84
N LEU A 34 -17.94 -10.96 -14.65
CA LEU A 34 -17.08 -11.18 -13.50
C LEU A 34 -16.75 -12.67 -13.37
N LEU A 35 -15.49 -13.01 -13.16
CA LEU A 35 -15.10 -14.39 -12.89
C LEU A 35 -15.57 -14.79 -11.48
N THR A 36 -16.50 -15.75 -11.35
CA THR A 36 -16.98 -16.21 -10.05
C THR A 36 -15.85 -16.80 -9.21
N GLY A 37 -15.66 -16.31 -7.98
CA GLY A 37 -14.60 -16.75 -7.06
C GLY A 37 -13.19 -16.24 -7.37
N GLY A 38 -13.05 -15.47 -8.45
CA GLY A 38 -11.84 -14.72 -8.78
C GLY A 38 -10.67 -15.59 -9.20
N THR A 39 -9.48 -15.01 -9.14
CA THR A 39 -8.23 -15.71 -9.49
C THR A 39 -7.99 -16.91 -8.56
N LEU A 40 -8.46 -16.86 -7.30
CA LEU A 40 -8.36 -18.00 -6.38
C LEU A 40 -9.14 -19.22 -6.87
N ALA A 41 -10.36 -19.04 -7.40
CA ALA A 41 -11.13 -20.16 -7.96
C ALA A 41 -10.48 -20.72 -9.24
N TRP A 42 -9.87 -19.86 -10.07
CA TRP A 42 -9.10 -20.28 -11.23
C TRP A 42 -7.90 -21.16 -10.85
N ILE A 43 -7.19 -20.77 -9.79
CA ILE A 43 -6.06 -21.55 -9.24
C ILE A 43 -6.56 -22.88 -8.67
N ALA A 44 -7.65 -22.88 -7.91
CA ALA A 44 -8.23 -24.10 -7.35
C ALA A 44 -8.68 -25.09 -8.44
N ALA A 45 -9.06 -24.60 -9.61
CA ALA A 45 -9.40 -25.40 -10.78
C ALA A 45 -8.16 -25.96 -11.54
N GLY A 46 -6.93 -25.65 -11.10
CA GLY A 46 -5.70 -26.13 -11.72
C GLY A 46 -5.39 -25.52 -13.08
N LEU A 47 -5.97 -24.35 -13.39
CA LEU A 47 -5.79 -23.68 -14.67
C LEU A 47 -4.50 -22.85 -14.72
N PRO A 48 -3.89 -22.68 -15.91
CA PRO A 48 -2.59 -22.00 -16.05
C PRO A 48 -2.66 -20.51 -15.70
N LEU A 49 -1.53 -19.97 -15.23
CA LEU A 49 -1.35 -18.55 -14.90
C LEU A 49 -0.22 -17.93 -15.73
N ALA A 50 -0.36 -16.63 -16.00
CA ALA A 50 0.77 -15.79 -16.40
C ALA A 50 1.39 -15.13 -15.15
N HIS A 51 2.70 -14.93 -15.17
CA HIS A 51 3.46 -14.34 -14.08
C HIS A 51 4.30 -13.15 -14.56
N GLY A 52 4.63 -12.25 -13.63
CA GLY A 52 5.40 -11.04 -13.92
C GLY A 52 4.56 -9.91 -14.50
N ASP A 53 5.25 -8.89 -15.02
CA ASP A 53 4.65 -7.61 -15.42
C ASP A 53 4.20 -7.59 -16.90
N SER A 54 3.99 -8.76 -17.51
CA SER A 54 3.53 -8.85 -18.89
C SER A 54 2.09 -8.37 -19.03
N GLY A 55 1.83 -7.47 -19.98
CA GLY A 55 0.47 -7.03 -20.31
C GLY A 55 -0.15 -6.02 -19.34
N LEU A 56 0.65 -5.30 -18.55
CA LEU A 56 0.16 -4.21 -17.71
C LEU A 56 -0.53 -3.13 -18.55
N ALA A 57 -1.81 -2.86 -18.26
CA ALA A 57 -2.58 -1.84 -18.96
C ALA A 57 -2.22 -0.40 -18.55
N VAL A 58 -1.66 -0.26 -17.35
CA VAL A 58 -1.23 0.98 -16.68
C VAL A 58 0.08 0.74 -15.94
N GLU A 59 0.83 1.80 -15.67
CA GLU A 59 2.06 1.74 -14.87
C GLU A 59 1.75 1.34 -13.41
N ARG A 60 2.66 0.60 -12.77
CA ARG A 60 2.57 0.19 -11.36
C ARG A 60 2.75 1.39 -10.44
N ARG A 61 1.64 1.96 -9.99
CA ARG A 61 1.60 3.10 -9.06
C ARG A 61 0.60 2.90 -7.90
N ASP A 62 0.06 1.69 -7.79
CA ASP A 62 -0.95 1.29 -6.81
C ASP A 62 -0.37 1.06 -5.40
N ARG A 63 0.95 0.83 -5.29
CA ARG A 63 1.65 0.67 -4.03
C ARG A 63 2.75 1.72 -3.87
N TYR A 64 2.70 2.49 -2.78
CA TYR A 64 3.84 3.28 -2.35
C TYR A 64 4.97 2.36 -1.88
N ARG A 65 6.15 2.48 -2.51
CA ARG A 65 7.35 1.73 -2.12
C ARG A 65 7.94 2.36 -0.87
N ARG A 66 7.56 1.82 0.29
CA ARG A 66 8.04 2.28 1.60
C ARG A 66 9.54 1.98 1.72
N PRO A 67 10.39 3.00 1.97
CA PRO A 67 11.85 2.81 2.02
C PRO A 67 12.31 1.81 3.09
N TYR A 68 11.52 1.60 4.13
CA TYR A 68 11.78 0.68 5.25
C TYR A 68 11.14 -0.71 5.11
N GLU A 69 10.48 -1.02 3.97
CA GLU A 69 9.97 -2.35 3.69
C GLU A 69 10.83 -3.06 2.63
N GLY A 70 11.29 -4.28 2.93
CA GLY A 70 12.14 -5.06 2.03
C GLY A 70 13.63 -4.71 2.15
N THR A 71 14.47 -5.34 1.32
CA THR A 71 15.93 -5.20 1.35
C THR A 71 16.50 -4.62 0.05
N ASP A 72 15.63 -4.23 -0.87
CA ASP A 72 15.93 -3.81 -2.24
C ASP A 72 15.80 -2.29 -2.45
N ASN A 73 15.61 -1.52 -1.37
CA ASN A 73 15.62 -0.07 -1.40
C ASN A 73 17.05 0.48 -1.41
N SER A 74 17.26 1.59 -2.12
CA SER A 74 18.58 2.23 -2.16
C SER A 74 18.89 2.93 -0.83
N ALA A 75 20.18 3.10 -0.53
CA ALA A 75 20.62 3.81 0.67
C ALA A 75 20.15 5.26 0.67
N GLU A 76 20.08 5.90 -0.51
CA GLU A 76 19.59 7.27 -0.68
C GLU A 76 18.10 7.40 -0.35
N ALA A 77 17.28 6.43 -0.77
CA ALA A 77 15.85 6.41 -0.44
C ALA A 77 15.62 6.27 1.07
N MET A 78 16.43 5.45 1.73
CA MET A 78 16.42 5.35 3.20
C MET A 78 16.88 6.65 3.85
N GLN A 79 17.96 7.27 3.34
CA GLN A 79 18.47 8.52 3.89
C GLN A 79 17.46 9.66 3.75
N ALA A 80 16.80 9.78 2.59
CA ALA A 80 15.74 10.76 2.36
C ALA A 80 14.52 10.50 3.26
N TYR A 81 14.21 9.24 3.54
CA TYR A 81 13.16 8.89 4.51
C TYR A 81 13.51 9.35 5.92
N LEU A 82 14.74 9.10 6.38
CA LEU A 82 15.20 9.56 7.69
C LEU A 82 15.18 11.08 7.78
N GLU A 83 15.64 11.79 6.75
CA GLU A 83 15.57 13.25 6.69
C GLU A 83 14.12 13.76 6.75
N TRP A 84 13.21 13.10 6.02
CA TRP A 84 11.79 13.38 6.10
C TRP A 84 11.22 13.15 7.52
N GLU A 85 11.68 12.15 8.27
CA GLU A 85 11.25 11.89 9.66
C GLU A 85 11.70 12.96 10.66
N TYR A 86 12.78 13.71 10.38
CA TYR A 86 13.22 14.80 11.25
C TYR A 86 12.48 16.13 11.01
N GLY A 87 12.05 16.40 9.77
CA GLY A 87 11.28 17.59 9.40
C GLY A 87 9.80 17.72 9.85
N PRO A 88 9.07 16.72 10.38
CA PRO A 88 7.63 16.85 10.65
C PRO A 88 7.32 17.67 11.90
N VAL A 89 8.25 17.81 12.85
CA VAL A 89 7.98 18.56 14.10
C VAL A 89 7.67 20.03 13.81
N ASP A 90 8.44 20.66 12.93
CA ASP A 90 8.21 22.05 12.52
C ASP A 90 6.99 22.21 11.59
N GLN A 91 6.66 21.17 10.82
CA GLN A 91 5.44 21.15 10.00
C GLN A 91 4.20 21.05 10.89
N LEU A 92 4.26 20.21 11.92
CA LEU A 92 3.21 20.03 12.90
C LEU A 92 2.98 21.31 13.72
N ALA A 93 4.06 21.97 14.14
CA ALA A 93 4.00 23.26 14.83
C ALA A 93 3.37 24.36 13.96
N ARG A 94 3.65 24.36 12.64
CA ARG A 94 3.03 25.29 11.69
C ARG A 94 1.56 24.98 11.41
N ASP A 95 1.20 23.71 11.34
CA ASP A 95 -0.18 23.27 11.14
C ASP A 95 -1.07 23.64 12.35
N GLY A 96 -0.60 23.35 13.57
CA GLY A 96 -1.25 23.77 14.81
C GLY A 96 -2.60 23.12 15.11
N THR A 97 -3.08 22.17 14.29
CA THR A 97 -4.41 21.52 14.48
C THR A 97 -4.34 20.09 15.02
N HIS A 98 -3.14 19.57 15.22
CA HIS A 98 -2.89 18.17 15.58
C HIS A 98 -3.36 17.75 16.98
N GLY A 99 -3.41 18.66 17.97
CA GLY A 99 -3.92 18.38 19.31
C GLY A 99 -3.12 17.36 20.15
N PHE A 100 -1.97 16.87 19.66
CA PHE A 100 -1.10 15.94 20.39
C PHE A 100 -0.52 16.56 21.67
N ARG A 101 -0.48 15.76 22.76
CA ARG A 101 0.16 16.11 24.03
C ARG A 101 1.06 14.96 24.47
N CYS A 102 2.33 15.25 24.78
CA CYS A 102 3.23 14.27 25.38
C CYS A 102 3.11 14.39 26.91
N SER A 103 2.58 13.38 27.58
CA SER A 103 2.64 13.29 29.05
C SER A 103 4.06 12.90 29.44
N SER A 104 4.78 13.76 30.17
CA SER A 104 6.06 13.37 30.73
C SER A 104 5.87 12.25 31.74
N ALA A 105 6.51 11.09 31.53
CA ALA A 105 6.82 10.21 32.65
C ALA A 105 7.73 11.00 33.60
N SER A 106 7.35 11.10 34.88
CA SER A 106 8.19 11.72 35.92
C SER A 106 9.59 11.11 35.87
N PRO A 107 10.67 11.92 35.91
CA PRO A 107 12.01 11.36 36.04
C PRO A 107 12.11 10.59 37.37
N PRO A 108 12.82 9.46 37.43
CA PRO A 108 13.07 8.78 38.70
C PRO A 108 13.80 9.75 39.62
N GLN A 109 13.23 9.96 40.81
CA GLN A 109 13.78 10.84 41.83
C GLN A 109 15.15 10.29 42.26
N ALA A 110 16.22 11.06 42.01
CA ALA A 110 17.56 10.72 42.47
C ALA A 110 17.61 10.81 44.01
N SER A 111 17.33 9.71 44.70
CA SER A 111 17.58 9.60 46.13
C SER A 111 19.07 9.34 46.36
N ARG A 112 19.79 10.38 46.76
CA ARG A 112 21.04 10.26 47.50
C ARG A 112 20.80 9.38 48.73
N MET A 113 21.45 8.21 48.80
CA MET A 113 22.01 7.69 50.05
C MET A 113 23.35 7.01 49.76
N ILE A 114 24.39 7.77 50.08
CA ILE A 114 25.68 7.34 50.64
C ILE A 114 25.43 6.30 51.76
N HIS A 115 26.06 5.11 51.71
CA HIS A 115 27.04 4.59 52.69
C HIS A 115 27.36 3.09 52.45
N GLU A 116 28.66 2.78 52.38
CA GLU A 116 29.39 1.55 52.75
C GLU A 116 28.64 0.21 52.89
N TYR A 117 29.07 -0.81 52.10
CA TYR A 117 30.09 -1.79 52.50
C TYR A 117 30.64 -2.53 51.27
#